data_AF-A0A246JDB0-F1
#
_entry.id   AF-A0A246JDB0-F1
#
_cell.length_a   1.000
_cell.length_b   1.000
_cell.length_c   1.000
_cell.angle_alpha   90.00
_cell.angle_beta   90.00
_cell.angle_gamma   90.00
#
_symmetry.space_group_name_H-M   'P 1'
#
loop_
_entity.id
_entity.type
_entity.pdbx_description
1 polymer ?
#
loop_
_entity_poly.entity_id
_entity_poly.type
_entity_poly.pdbx_seq_one_letter_code
_entity_poly.pdbx_strand_id
1 'polypeptide(L)'
;MSGERASPVCYGAEADDIYMGYAGRDELLAALNILLEAERAGARVALESVGDATGPDHAAMMRAIRADEARWCAMLSRQIRRLGGTASRKCGAFHGKAMAIADPIERLAFLNHGQAWVVRKLADLTRRVRDDALHADLRRMAESHRINIDSAAAFLGETRPAS
;
A
#
# COMPACT_ATOMS: atom_id res chain seq x y z
N MET A 1 15.62 -4.75 -52.96
CA MET A 1 15.12 -5.68 -51.92
C MET A 1 15.99 -5.51 -50.70
N SER A 2 15.44 -4.94 -49.62
CA SER A 2 15.89 -5.14 -48.23
C SER A 2 14.84 -4.50 -47.34
N GLY A 3 13.83 -5.29 -46.98
CA GLY A 3 12.86 -4.92 -45.95
C GLY A 3 13.52 -5.12 -44.60
N GLU A 4 13.71 -4.02 -43.89
CA GLU A 4 14.11 -3.96 -42.49
C GLU A 4 13.09 -4.74 -41.65
N ARG A 5 13.50 -5.91 -41.15
CA ARG A 5 12.72 -6.65 -40.16
C ARG A 5 13.01 -6.06 -38.80
N ALA A 6 12.27 -5.02 -38.44
CA ALA A 6 12.14 -4.62 -37.05
C ALA A 6 11.43 -5.77 -36.31
N SER A 7 12.15 -6.48 -35.44
CA SER A 7 11.54 -7.49 -34.57
C SER A 7 10.45 -6.83 -33.72
N PRO A 8 9.27 -7.47 -33.54
CA PRO A 8 8.23 -6.90 -32.71
C PRO A 8 8.74 -6.78 -31.27
N VAL A 9 8.50 -5.63 -30.65
CA VAL A 9 8.56 -5.46 -29.19
C VAL A 9 7.74 -6.61 -28.58
N CYS A 10 8.27 -7.33 -27.59
CA CYS A 10 7.72 -8.57 -27.04
C CYS A 10 6.30 -8.42 -26.46
N TYR A 11 5.28 -8.35 -27.32
CA TYR A 11 3.87 -8.50 -26.94
C TYR A 11 3.53 -9.96 -26.57
N GLY A 12 4.37 -10.93 -26.93
CA GLY A 12 4.13 -12.35 -26.68
C GLY A 12 4.11 -12.72 -25.19
N ALA A 13 5.07 -12.20 -24.42
CA ALA A 13 5.13 -12.51 -22.98
C ALA A 13 3.96 -11.89 -22.20
N GLU A 14 3.53 -10.68 -22.58
CA GLU A 14 2.38 -10.00 -21.96
C GLU A 14 1.05 -10.68 -22.34
N ALA A 15 0.92 -11.15 -23.59
CA ALA A 15 -0.25 -11.91 -24.04
C ALA A 15 -0.35 -13.28 -23.36
N ASP A 16 0.78 -13.98 -23.18
CA ASP A 16 0.84 -15.29 -22.51
C ASP A 16 0.48 -15.18 -21.01
N ASP A 17 0.95 -14.15 -20.32
CA ASP A 17 0.65 -13.94 -18.90
C ASP A 17 -0.84 -13.65 -18.66
N ILE A 18 -1.46 -12.80 -19.50
CA ILE A 18 -2.90 -12.52 -19.43
C ILE A 18 -3.73 -13.77 -19.74
N TYR A 19 -3.31 -14.55 -20.74
CA TYR A 19 -3.98 -15.80 -21.11
C TYR A 19 -3.95 -16.85 -19.98
N MET A 20 -2.89 -16.85 -19.17
CA MET A 20 -2.73 -17.73 -18.00
C MET A 20 -3.36 -17.17 -16.70
N GLY A 21 -4.05 -16.03 -16.76
CA GLY A 21 -4.75 -15.41 -15.62
C GLY A 21 -3.86 -14.54 -14.71
N TYR A 22 -2.59 -14.35 -15.07
CA TYR A 22 -1.69 -13.42 -14.39
C TYR A 22 -1.98 -11.97 -14.81
N ALA A 23 -1.62 -11.02 -13.94
CA ALA A 23 -1.74 -9.60 -14.26
C ALA A 23 -0.61 -9.20 -15.21
N GLY A 24 -0.99 -8.59 -16.35
CA GLY A 24 -0.02 -8.01 -17.28
C GLY A 24 0.72 -6.84 -16.67
N ARG A 25 1.83 -6.43 -17.30
CA ARG A 25 2.73 -5.37 -16.80
C ARG A 25 2.00 -4.06 -16.46
N ASP A 26 1.16 -3.56 -17.36
CA ASP A 26 0.47 -2.28 -17.15
C ASP A 26 -0.57 -2.36 -16.03
N GLU A 27 -1.22 -3.51 -15.87
CA GLU A 27 -2.12 -3.77 -14.76
C GLU A 27 -1.36 -3.79 -13.42
N LEU A 28 -0.22 -4.46 -13.37
CA LEU A 28 0.67 -4.46 -12.20
C LEU A 28 1.09 -3.03 -11.86
N LEU A 29 1.55 -2.25 -12.84
CA LEU A 29 1.97 -0.87 -12.64
C LEU A 29 0.83 0.01 -12.12
N ALA A 30 -0.38 -0.15 -12.63
CA ALA A 30 -1.55 0.58 -12.14
C ALA A 30 -1.86 0.20 -10.67
N ALA A 31 -1.88 -1.09 -10.35
CA ALA A 31 -2.16 -1.58 -9.01
C ALA A 31 -1.09 -1.15 -7.99
N LEU A 32 0.19 -1.24 -8.35
CA LEU A 32 1.30 -0.83 -7.48
C LEU A 32 1.30 0.68 -7.23
N ASN A 33 0.92 1.49 -8.23
CA ASN A 33 0.79 2.93 -8.02
C ASN A 33 -0.38 3.27 -7.09
N ILE A 34 -1.51 2.57 -7.20
CA ILE A 34 -2.63 2.72 -6.26
C ILE A 34 -2.19 2.41 -4.83
N LEU A 35 -1.46 1.31 -4.63
CA LEU A 35 -0.90 0.96 -3.33
C LEU A 35 0.08 2.03 -2.84
N LEU A 36 0.99 2.51 -3.69
CA LEU A 36 1.95 3.54 -3.34
C LEU A 36 1.29 4.86 -2.91
N GLU A 37 0.21 5.26 -3.58
CA GLU A 37 -0.55 6.45 -3.20
C GLU A 37 -1.27 6.27 -1.86
N ALA A 38 -1.74 5.05 -1.55
CA ALA A 38 -2.30 4.71 -0.26
C ALA A 38 -1.25 4.78 0.84
N GLU A 39 -0.08 4.18 0.65
CA GLU A 39 0.98 4.20 1.66
C GLU A 39 1.48 5.62 1.96
N ARG A 40 1.57 6.47 0.93
CA ARG A 40 1.92 7.88 1.15
C ARG A 40 0.86 8.63 1.95
N ALA A 41 -0.41 8.32 1.70
CA ALA A 41 -1.49 8.91 2.47
C ALA A 41 -1.43 8.43 3.93
N GLY A 42 -1.23 7.13 4.17
CA GLY A 42 -1.04 6.54 5.50
C GLY A 42 0.13 7.18 6.25
N ALA A 43 1.31 7.27 5.62
CA ALA A 43 2.49 7.90 6.22
C ALA A 43 2.25 9.36 6.63
N ARG A 44 1.50 10.13 5.83
CA ARG A 44 1.18 11.53 6.12
C ARG A 44 0.17 11.67 7.25
N VAL A 45 -0.91 10.91 7.20
CA VAL A 45 -1.91 10.87 8.29
C VAL A 45 -1.22 10.48 9.59
N ALA A 46 -0.36 9.46 9.55
CA ALA A 46 0.35 8.97 10.71
C ALA A 46 1.30 10.02 11.29
N LEU A 47 2.07 10.71 10.44
CA LEU A 47 2.94 11.81 10.85
C LEU A 47 2.16 12.95 11.52
N GLU A 48 1.10 13.43 10.87
CA GLU A 48 0.31 14.56 11.34
C GLU A 48 -0.42 14.23 12.66
N SER A 49 -0.83 12.97 12.85
CA SER A 49 -1.54 12.54 14.06
C SER A 49 -0.64 12.29 15.27
N VAL A 50 0.70 12.32 15.14
CA VAL A 50 1.61 12.23 16.31
C VAL A 50 1.41 13.43 17.24
N GLY A 51 1.14 14.62 16.69
CA GLY A 51 0.94 15.84 17.48
C GLY A 51 -0.37 15.86 18.26
N ASP A 52 -1.39 15.18 17.73
CA ASP A 52 -2.73 15.09 18.34
C ASP A 52 -2.90 13.84 19.22
N ALA A 53 -1.82 13.09 19.46
CA ALA A 53 -1.91 11.82 20.17
C ALA A 53 -2.41 11.99 21.61
N THR A 54 -3.34 11.13 22.00
CA THR A 54 -4.00 11.12 23.32
C THR A 54 -3.10 10.62 24.46
N GLY A 55 -1.90 10.13 24.15
CA GLY A 55 -0.95 9.60 25.12
C GLY A 55 0.32 9.05 24.45
N PRO A 56 1.31 8.63 25.26
CA PRO A 56 2.59 8.12 24.75
C PRO A 56 2.44 6.88 23.87
N ASP A 57 1.53 5.97 24.24
CA ASP A 57 1.32 4.72 23.50
C ASP A 57 0.68 4.98 22.14
N HIS A 58 -0.32 5.87 22.07
CA HIS A 58 -0.89 6.32 20.82
C HIS A 58 0.17 6.98 19.93
N ALA A 59 0.99 7.88 20.48
CA ALA A 59 2.07 8.53 19.73
C ALA A 59 3.11 7.52 19.22
N ALA A 60 3.46 6.51 20.03
CA ALA A 60 4.38 5.45 19.63
C ALA A 60 3.82 4.62 18.48
N MET A 61 2.53 4.26 18.55
CA MET A 61 1.84 3.54 17.48
C MET A 61 1.79 4.35 16.18
N MET A 62 1.45 5.64 16.22
CA MET A 62 1.45 6.48 15.02
C MET A 62 2.85 6.60 14.39
N ARG A 63 3.91 6.64 15.20
CA ARG A 63 5.30 6.61 14.69
C ARG A 63 5.65 5.26 14.05
N ALA A 64 5.22 4.15 14.64
CA ALA A 64 5.44 2.82 14.11
C ALA A 64 4.73 2.64 12.75
N ILE A 65 3.45 3.00 12.67
CA ILE A 65 2.68 2.98 11.41
C ILE A 65 3.39 3.85 10.38
N ARG A 66 3.75 5.09 10.70
CA ARG A 66 4.48 5.99 9.77
C ARG A 66 5.77 5.34 9.23
N ALA A 67 6.56 4.68 10.08
CA ALA A 67 7.81 4.06 9.66
C ALA A 67 7.58 2.90 8.68
N ASP A 68 6.56 2.09 8.94
CA ASP A 68 6.14 1.00 8.06
C ASP A 68 5.65 1.51 6.71
N GLU A 69 4.73 2.48 6.72
CA GLU A 69 4.18 3.12 5.52
C GLU A 69 5.30 3.72 4.65
N ALA A 70 6.29 4.38 5.26
CA ALA A 70 7.46 4.91 4.57
C ALA A 70 8.35 3.80 3.96
N ARG A 71 8.56 2.70 4.70
CA ARG A 71 9.28 1.51 4.19
C ARG A 71 8.57 0.94 2.96
N TRP A 72 7.25 0.84 2.99
CA TRP A 72 6.46 0.31 1.89
C TRP A 72 6.39 1.25 0.70
N CYS A 73 6.32 2.57 0.92
CA CYS A 73 6.51 3.57 -0.14
C CYS A 73 7.83 3.36 -0.89
N ALA A 74 8.93 3.16 -0.17
CA ALA A 74 10.25 2.94 -0.77
C ALA A 74 10.31 1.63 -1.56
N MET A 75 9.77 0.55 -1.00
CA MET A 75 9.67 -0.76 -1.65
C MET A 75 8.86 -0.69 -2.96
N LEU A 76 7.63 -0.15 -2.92
CA LEU A 76 6.76 -0.05 -4.08
C LEU A 76 7.37 0.83 -5.17
N SER A 77 7.98 1.96 -4.79
CA SER A 77 8.69 2.83 -5.74
C SER A 77 9.85 2.13 -6.43
N ARG A 78 10.57 1.24 -5.73
CA ARG A 78 11.62 0.41 -6.34
C ARG A 78 11.02 -0.61 -7.32
N GLN A 79 9.95 -1.30 -6.92
CA GLN A 79 9.30 -2.31 -7.77
C GLN A 79 8.70 -1.70 -9.05
N ILE A 80 8.02 -0.56 -8.93
CA ILE A 80 7.48 0.17 -10.09
C ILE A 80 8.59 0.53 -11.10
N ARG A 81 9.73 1.04 -10.61
CA ARG A 81 10.88 1.37 -11.47
C ARG A 81 11.50 0.13 -12.11
N ARG A 82 11.59 -0.99 -11.38
CA ARG A 82 12.10 -2.27 -11.91
C ARG A 82 11.24 -2.80 -13.05
N LEU A 83 9.92 -2.60 -12.99
CA LEU A 83 8.98 -2.93 -14.06
C LEU A 83 8.97 -1.88 -15.19
N GLY A 84 9.84 -0.87 -15.15
CA GLY A 84 9.92 0.20 -16.16
C GLY A 84 8.79 1.23 -16.07
N GLY A 85 8.07 1.31 -14.95
CA GLY A 85 7.05 2.33 -14.71
C GLY A 85 7.57 3.56 -13.96
N THR A 86 6.75 4.61 -13.90
CA THR A 86 7.02 5.80 -13.10
C THR A 86 6.23 5.72 -11.79
N ALA A 87 6.93 5.84 -10.66
CA ALA A 87 6.29 5.91 -9.35
C ALA A 87 5.46 7.22 -9.27
N SER A 88 4.16 7.09 -9.02
CA SER A 88 3.27 8.22 -8.79
C SER A 88 3.84 9.10 -7.67
N ARG A 89 3.47 10.38 -7.62
CA ARG A 89 3.78 11.30 -6.51
C ARG A 89 2.51 11.76 -5.78
N LYS A 90 1.35 11.24 -6.17
CA LYS A 90 0.07 11.65 -5.61
C LYS A 90 -0.09 11.12 -4.18
N CYS A 91 -0.94 11.81 -3.45
CA CYS A 91 -1.48 11.40 -2.17
C CYS A 91 -2.99 11.43 -2.36
N GLY A 92 -3.64 10.27 -2.33
CA GLY A 92 -5.07 10.17 -2.65
C GLY A 92 -5.97 10.92 -1.67
N ALA A 93 -7.28 10.95 -1.96
CA ALA A 93 -8.27 11.65 -1.13
C ALA A 93 -8.39 11.12 0.32
N PHE A 94 -7.78 9.96 0.60
CA PHE A 94 -7.73 9.34 1.92
C PHE A 94 -7.13 10.27 2.99
N HIS A 95 -6.03 10.96 2.68
CA HIS A 95 -5.39 11.89 3.64
C HIS A 95 -6.35 13.00 4.06
N GLY A 96 -6.99 13.66 3.10
CA GLY A 96 -7.97 14.71 3.39
C GLY A 96 -9.16 14.21 4.21
N LYS A 97 -9.66 13.00 3.92
CA LYS A 97 -10.75 12.38 4.71
C LYS A 97 -10.32 12.07 6.14
N ALA A 98 -9.13 11.52 6.34
CA ALA A 98 -8.62 11.21 7.67
C ALA A 98 -8.40 12.49 8.49
N MET A 99 -7.81 13.52 7.90
CA MET A 99 -7.54 14.78 8.61
C MET A 99 -8.80 15.61 8.89
N ALA A 100 -9.91 15.32 8.21
CA ALA A 100 -11.21 15.90 8.55
C ALA A 100 -11.81 15.31 9.85
N ILE A 101 -11.29 14.18 10.33
CA ILE A 101 -11.70 13.57 11.60
C ILE A 101 -10.93 14.25 12.73
N ALA A 102 -11.63 15.03 13.56
CA ALA A 102 -11.03 15.79 14.64
C ALA A 102 -10.55 14.90 15.79
N ASP A 103 -11.32 13.87 16.14
CA ASP A 103 -10.98 12.97 17.23
C ASP A 103 -9.81 12.04 16.83
N PRO A 104 -8.69 12.03 17.59
CA PRO A 104 -7.52 11.23 17.25
C PRO A 104 -7.77 9.71 17.28
N ILE A 105 -8.66 9.23 18.15
CA ILE A 105 -9.02 7.81 18.28
C ILE A 105 -9.91 7.38 17.11
N GLU A 106 -10.87 8.20 16.72
CA GLU A 106 -11.68 7.97 15.51
C GLU A 106 -10.81 8.02 14.26
N ARG A 107 -9.84 8.94 14.20
CA ARG A 107 -8.89 9.03 13.08
C ARG A 107 -8.03 7.78 12.98
N LEU A 108 -7.56 7.23 14.10
CA LEU A 108 -6.86 5.95 14.14
C LEU A 108 -7.77 4.80 13.66
N ALA A 109 -9.03 4.74 14.07
CA ALA A 109 -9.97 3.73 13.59
C ALA A 109 -10.18 3.82 12.07
N PHE A 110 -10.31 5.04 11.53
CA PHE A 110 -10.37 5.27 10.08
C PHE A 110 -9.09 4.85 9.37
N LEU A 111 -7.91 5.18 9.93
CA LEU A 111 -6.62 4.73 9.41
C LEU A 111 -6.54 3.20 9.37
N ASN A 112 -7.02 2.54 10.43
CA ASN A 112 -7.01 1.09 10.53
C ASN A 112 -7.89 0.41 9.47
N HIS A 113 -9.06 1.00 9.14
CA HIS A 113 -9.86 0.55 8.00
C HIS A 113 -9.14 0.71 6.65
N GLY A 114 -8.33 1.76 6.51
CA GLY A 114 -7.42 1.97 5.37
C GLY A 114 -6.41 0.83 5.23
N GLN A 115 -5.73 0.45 6.31
CA GLN A 115 -4.79 -0.69 6.30
C GLN A 115 -5.48 -2.00 5.92
N ALA A 116 -6.69 -2.25 6.44
CA ALA A 116 -7.46 -3.45 6.07
C ALA A 116 -7.82 -3.48 4.57
N TRP A 117 -8.09 -2.31 3.97
CA TRP A 117 -8.28 -2.21 2.52
C TRP A 117 -7.00 -2.52 1.75
N VAL A 118 -5.84 -2.05 2.22
CA VAL A 118 -4.53 -2.37 1.63
C VAL A 118 -4.28 -3.88 1.66
N VAL A 119 -4.52 -4.55 2.79
CA VAL A 119 -4.35 -6.02 2.91
C VAL A 119 -5.22 -6.77 1.90
N ARG A 120 -6.49 -6.36 1.72
CA ARG A 120 -7.36 -6.98 0.70
C ARG A 120 -6.82 -6.77 -0.70
N LYS A 121 -6.40 -5.55 -1.03
CA LYS A 121 -5.84 -5.20 -2.34
C LYS A 121 -4.56 -5.99 -2.63
N LEU A 122 -3.69 -6.14 -1.64
CA LEU A 122 -2.47 -6.96 -1.72
C LEU A 122 -2.80 -8.43 -1.93
N ALA A 123 -3.77 -8.99 -1.20
CA ALA A 123 -4.19 -10.38 -1.36
C ALA A 123 -4.73 -10.66 -2.78
N ASP A 124 -5.52 -9.74 -3.33
CA ASP A 124 -6.03 -9.84 -4.69
C ASP A 124 -4.92 -9.77 -5.74
N LEU A 125 -4.02 -8.79 -5.61
CA LEU A 125 -2.91 -8.61 -6.54
C LEU A 125 -1.94 -9.79 -6.49
N THR A 126 -1.56 -10.24 -5.28
CA THR A 126 -0.56 -11.29 -5.06
C THR A 126 -0.94 -12.59 -5.77
N ARG A 127 -2.23 -12.95 -5.82
CA ARG A 127 -2.70 -14.16 -6.54
C ARG A 127 -2.43 -14.14 -8.04
N ARG A 128 -2.20 -12.96 -8.61
CA ARG A 128 -2.03 -12.72 -10.05
C ARG A 128 -0.62 -12.27 -10.40
N VAL A 129 0.31 -12.25 -9.45
CA VAL A 129 1.72 -11.90 -9.67
C VAL A 129 2.53 -13.16 -9.93
N ARG A 130 3.14 -13.24 -11.11
CA ARG A 130 4.07 -14.33 -11.48
C ARG A 130 5.52 -14.05 -11.04
N ASP A 131 5.88 -12.78 -10.91
CA ASP A 131 7.23 -12.37 -10.49
C ASP A 131 7.47 -12.69 -9.01
N ASP A 132 8.34 -13.67 -8.75
CA ASP A 132 8.62 -14.17 -7.39
C ASP A 132 9.12 -13.10 -6.43
N ALA A 133 9.96 -12.17 -6.92
CA ALA A 133 10.53 -11.11 -6.09
C ALA A 133 9.46 -10.09 -5.69
N LEU A 134 8.59 -9.70 -6.63
CA LEU A 134 7.44 -8.84 -6.35
C LEU A 134 6.45 -9.56 -5.43
N HIS A 135 6.13 -10.81 -5.72
CA HIS A 135 5.22 -11.63 -4.91
C HIS A 135 5.70 -11.71 -3.45
N ALA A 136 6.99 -11.97 -3.22
CA ALA A 136 7.57 -12.01 -1.87
C ALA A 136 7.52 -10.64 -1.16
N ASP A 137 7.79 -9.54 -1.88
CA ASP A 137 7.68 -8.18 -1.33
C ASP A 137 6.23 -7.84 -0.92
N LEU A 138 5.25 -8.14 -1.77
CA LEU A 138 3.83 -7.88 -1.48
C LEU A 138 3.31 -8.70 -0.30
N ARG A 139 3.77 -9.95 -0.14
CA ARG A 139 3.41 -10.78 1.02
C ARG A 139 3.98 -10.23 2.33
N ARG A 140 5.24 -9.78 2.33
CA ARG A 140 5.84 -9.14 3.52
C ARG A 140 5.09 -7.87 3.92
N MET A 141 4.73 -7.07 2.93
CA MET A 141 3.93 -5.86 3.16
C MET A 141 2.56 -6.19 3.76
N ALA A 142 1.86 -7.19 3.21
CA ALA A 142 0.56 -7.61 3.71
C ALA A 142 0.63 -8.10 5.16
N GLU A 143 1.68 -8.84 5.52
CA GLU A 143 1.86 -9.35 6.88
C GLU A 143 2.13 -8.23 7.89
N SER A 144 3.00 -7.28 7.54
CA SER A 144 3.24 -6.08 8.38
C SER A 144 1.97 -5.25 8.59
N HIS A 145 1.16 -5.08 7.55
CA HIS A 145 -0.13 -4.39 7.70
C HIS A 145 -1.10 -5.14 8.63
N ARG A 146 -1.12 -6.48 8.63
CA ARG A 146 -1.94 -7.26 9.60
C ARG A 146 -1.49 -7.01 11.03
N ILE A 147 -0.19 -7.02 11.29
CA ILE A 147 0.37 -6.72 12.62
C ILE A 147 -0.05 -5.31 13.07
N ASN A 148 0.02 -4.32 12.18
CA ASN A 148 -0.41 -2.95 12.49
C ASN A 148 -1.92 -2.90 12.76
N ILE A 149 -2.73 -3.67 12.02
CA ILE A 149 -4.18 -3.74 12.21
C ILE A 149 -4.53 -4.30 13.57
N ASP A 150 -3.91 -5.42 13.94
CA ASP A 150 -4.16 -6.10 15.21
C ASP A 150 -3.73 -5.22 16.39
N SER A 151 -2.56 -4.57 16.27
CA SER A 151 -2.04 -3.65 17.28
C SER A 151 -2.97 -2.43 17.48
N ALA A 152 -3.42 -1.83 16.38
CA ALA A 152 -4.37 -0.71 16.44
C ALA A 152 -5.74 -1.15 16.97
N ALA A 153 -6.23 -2.33 16.60
CA ALA A 153 -7.49 -2.88 17.09
C ALA A 153 -7.45 -3.14 18.60
N ALA A 154 -6.35 -3.68 19.12
CA ALA A 154 -6.14 -3.88 20.55
C ALA A 154 -6.21 -2.54 21.31
N PHE A 155 -5.44 -1.55 20.87
CA PHE A 155 -5.44 -0.21 21.47
C PHE A 155 -6.83 0.45 21.45
N LEU A 156 -7.55 0.37 20.32
CA LEU A 156 -8.91 0.90 20.19
C LEU A 156 -9.91 0.18 21.12
N GLY A 157 -9.69 -1.11 21.39
CA GLY A 157 -10.49 -1.90 22.33
C GLY A 157 -10.30 -1.45 23.78
N GLU A 158 -9.06 -1.15 24.17
CA GLU A 158 -8.72 -0.65 25.53
C GLU A 158 -9.23 0.78 25.78
N THR A 159 -9.32 1.59 24.72
CA THR A 159 -9.70 3.01 24.84
C THR A 159 -11.22 3.22 24.86
N ARG A 160 -12.02 2.20 24.53
CA ARG A 160 -13.49 2.31 24.53
C ARG A 160 -14.00 2.12 25.96
N PRO A 161 -14.76 3.07 26.54
CA PRO A 161 -15.31 2.88 27.88
C PRO A 161 -16.24 1.66 27.90
N ALA A 162 -16.13 0.84 28.96
CA ALA A 162 -17.12 -0.19 29.24
C ALA A 162 -18.50 0.49 29.32
N SER A 163 -19.43 0.04 28.46
CA SER A 163 -20.82 0.53 28.46
C SER A 163 -21.53 0.19 29.77
#